data_AF-A0A6V7V4I5-F1
#
_entry.id   AF-A0A6V7V4I5-F1
#
_cell.length_a   1.000
_cell.length_b   1.000
_cell.length_c   1.000
_cell.angle_alpha   90.00
_cell.angle_beta   90.00
_cell.angle_gamma   90.00
#
_symmetry.space_group_name_H-M   'P 1'
#
loop_
_entity.id
_entity.type
_entity.pdbx_description
1 polymer ?
#
loop_
_entity_poly.entity_id
_entity_poly.type
_entity_poly.pdbx_seq_one_letter_code
_entity_poly.pdbx_strand_id
1 'polypeptide(L)'
;MSRENSSCIEWHGKHGEFKLMDPDEVAKRWGQRKGKPNMNYDKLSRALRYYYDKKIMSKVQGKRYVYKFDFEELIKFCEATALNQSSGTI
;
A
#
# COMPACT_ATOMS: atom_id res chain seq x y z
N MET A 1 -15.46 1.90 -6.28
CA MET A 1 -14.30 1.26 -6.92
C MET A 1 -14.69 0.94 -8.35
N SER A 2 -13.93 1.40 -9.35
CA SER A 2 -14.16 0.95 -10.73
C SER A 2 -13.95 -0.56 -10.79
N ARG A 3 -14.85 -1.30 -11.45
CA ARG A 3 -14.74 -2.77 -11.61
C ARG A 3 -13.44 -3.21 -12.30
N GLU A 4 -12.69 -2.28 -12.87
CA GLU A 4 -11.49 -2.48 -13.66
C GLU A 4 -10.26 -2.90 -12.83
N ASN A 5 -10.25 -2.66 -11.52
CA ASN A 5 -9.09 -3.00 -10.66
C ASN A 5 -9.28 -4.28 -9.85
N SER A 6 -10.52 -4.79 -9.75
CA SER A 6 -10.84 -6.01 -8.98
C SER A 6 -10.07 -7.25 -9.47
N SER A 7 -9.57 -7.24 -10.71
CA SER A 7 -8.73 -8.30 -11.24
C SER A 7 -7.36 -8.42 -10.56
N CYS A 8 -6.81 -7.32 -10.01
CA CYS A 8 -5.48 -7.33 -9.42
C CYS A 8 -5.43 -6.93 -7.94
N ILE A 9 -6.38 -6.13 -7.44
CA ILE A 9 -6.44 -5.72 -6.03
C ILE A 9 -7.88 -5.42 -5.60
N GLU A 10 -8.26 -5.87 -4.41
CA GLU A 10 -9.61 -5.63 -3.86
C GLU A 10 -9.60 -5.49 -2.33
N TRP A 11 -10.59 -4.76 -1.80
CA TRP A 11 -10.93 -4.87 -0.39
C TRP A 11 -11.47 -6.26 -0.11
N HIS A 12 -10.98 -6.92 0.94
CA HIS A 12 -11.28 -8.32 1.21
C HIS A 12 -11.29 -8.59 2.72
N GLY A 13 -12.38 -9.16 3.22
CA GLY A 13 -12.48 -9.55 4.62
C GLY A 13 -12.93 -8.40 5.53
N LYS A 14 -12.20 -8.18 6.63
CA LYS A 14 -12.58 -7.19 7.66
C LYS A 14 -12.27 -5.75 7.21
N HIS A 15 -12.79 -4.78 7.95
CA HIS A 15 -12.50 -3.37 7.72
C HIS A 15 -10.99 -3.09 7.62
N GLY A 16 -10.59 -2.43 6.53
CA GLY A 16 -9.19 -2.10 6.23
C GLY A 16 -8.37 -3.25 5.63
N GLU A 17 -8.88 -4.49 5.59
CA GLU A 17 -8.21 -5.61 4.93
C GLU A 17 -8.39 -5.55 3.41
N PHE A 18 -7.29 -5.70 2.68
CA PHE A 18 -7.28 -5.81 1.23
C PHE A 18 -6.34 -6.91 0.78
N LYS A 19 -6.62 -7.47 -0.39
CA LYS A 19 -5.86 -8.57 -0.99
C LYS A 19 -5.32 -8.17 -2.36
N LEU A 20 -4.06 -8.50 -2.62
CA LEU A 20 -3.52 -8.49 -3.98
C LEU A 20 -3.95 -9.80 -4.66
N MET A 21 -4.88 -9.71 -5.59
CA MET A 21 -5.38 -10.84 -6.37
C MET A 21 -4.35 -11.27 -7.41
N ASP A 22 -3.67 -10.29 -8.00
CA ASP A 22 -2.51 -10.48 -8.88
C ASP A 22 -1.36 -9.57 -8.38
N PRO A 23 -0.47 -10.09 -7.52
CA PRO A 23 0.62 -9.31 -6.95
C PRO A 23 1.63 -8.79 -8.00
N ASP A 24 1.81 -9.52 -9.10
CA ASP A 24 2.75 -9.17 -10.16
C ASP A 24 2.19 -8.02 -11.01
N GLU A 25 0.90 -8.05 -11.35
CA GLU A 25 0.24 -6.94 -12.04
C GLU A 25 0.19 -5.67 -11.17
N VAL A 26 -0.06 -5.81 -9.86
CA VAL A 26 0.02 -4.68 -8.92
C VAL A 26 1.45 -4.09 -8.89
N ALA A 27 2.48 -4.93 -8.82
CA ALA A 27 3.86 -4.48 -8.83
C ALA A 27 4.26 -3.82 -10.16
N LYS A 28 3.81 -4.37 -11.29
CA LYS A 28 4.02 -3.79 -12.62
C LYS A 28 3.39 -2.41 -12.74
N ARG A 29 2.11 -2.25 -12.37
CA ARG A 29 1.42 -0.95 -12.38
C ARG A 29 2.09 0.06 -11.46
N TRP A 30 2.53 -0.37 -10.27
CA TRP A 30 3.32 0.48 -9.37
C TRP A 30 4.65 0.90 -10.01
N GLY A 31 5.36 -0.03 -10.63
CA GLY A 31 6.59 0.21 -11.37
C GLY A 31 6.41 1.24 -12.50
N GLN A 32 5.37 1.06 -13.32
CA GLN A 32 5.01 2.01 -14.38
C GLN A 32 4.77 3.41 -13.82
N ARG A 33 3.95 3.53 -12.77
CA ARG A 33 3.64 4.83 -12.15
C ARG A 33 4.87 5.54 -11.54
N LYS A 34 5.87 4.78 -11.06
CA LYS A 34 7.08 5.33 -10.44
C LYS A 34 8.29 5.37 -11.37
N GLY A 35 8.15 5.02 -12.65
CA GLY A 35 9.27 4.95 -13.60
C GLY A 35 10.32 3.90 -13.23
N LYS A 36 9.90 2.79 -12.62
CA LYS A 36 10.75 1.66 -12.18
C LYS A 36 10.34 0.38 -12.93
N PRO A 37 10.83 0.16 -14.16
CA PRO A 37 10.37 -0.95 -15.02
C PRO A 37 10.69 -2.35 -14.44
N ASN A 38 11.75 -2.47 -13.63
CA ASN A 38 12.15 -3.72 -12.98
C ASN A 38 11.49 -3.94 -11.60
N MET A 39 10.32 -3.34 -11.37
CA MET A 39 9.53 -3.55 -10.15
C MET A 39 8.89 -4.94 -10.19
N ASN A 40 8.89 -5.63 -9.05
CA ASN A 40 8.25 -6.93 -8.85
C ASN A 40 7.64 -7.00 -7.45
N TYR A 41 6.89 -8.07 -7.18
CA TYR A 41 6.21 -8.21 -5.89
C TYR A 41 7.19 -8.27 -4.70
N ASP A 42 8.37 -8.88 -4.83
CA ASP A 42 9.33 -8.94 -3.72
C ASP A 42 9.82 -7.56 -3.29
N LYS A 43 10.12 -6.68 -4.26
CA LYS A 43 10.51 -5.29 -4.01
C LYS A 43 9.34 -4.46 -3.47
N LEU A 44 8.15 -4.62 -4.05
CA LEU A 44 6.94 -3.93 -3.57
C LEU A 44 6.60 -4.35 -2.14
N SER A 45 6.59 -5.64 -1.85
CA SER A 45 6.30 -6.18 -0.52
C SER A 45 7.35 -5.76 0.51
N ARG A 46 8.63 -5.61 0.10
CA ARG A 46 9.66 -5.01 0.95
C ARG A 46 9.34 -3.55 1.28
N ALA A 47 8.79 -2.78 0.34
CA ALA A 47 8.35 -1.41 0.58
C ALA A 47 7.16 -1.38 1.56
N LEU A 48 6.17 -2.27 1.39
CA LEU A 48 5.02 -2.37 2.29
C LEU A 48 5.43 -2.65 3.74
N ARG A 49 6.47 -3.46 3.97
CA ARG A 49 6.98 -3.75 5.31
C ARG A 49 7.45 -2.51 6.07
N TYR A 50 7.91 -1.45 5.38
CA TYR A 50 8.30 -0.20 6.06
C TYR A 50 7.13 0.54 6.71
N TYR A 51 5.88 0.19 6.38
CA TYR A 51 4.71 0.77 7.02
C TYR A 51 4.31 0.06 8.31
N TYR A 52 4.91 -1.08 8.65
CA TYR A 52 4.53 -1.86 9.82
C TYR A 52 4.93 -1.16 11.12
N ASP A 53 6.18 -0.71 11.22
CA ASP A 53 6.66 0.02 12.40
C ASP A 53 5.96 1.37 12.55
N LYS A 54 5.53 1.96 11.43
CA LYS A 54 4.73 3.19 11.39
C LYS A 54 3.25 2.96 11.71
N LYS A 55 2.83 1.71 11.90
CA LYS A 55 1.46 1.28 12.18
C LYS A 55 0.40 1.64 11.11
N ILE A 56 0.77 2.33 10.04
CA ILE A 56 -0.12 2.70 8.92
C ILE A 56 -0.73 1.47 8.23
N MET A 57 0.04 0.37 8.17
CA MET A 57 -0.40 -0.88 7.57
C MET A 57 0.26 -2.06 8.27
N SER A 58 -0.38 -3.22 8.27
CA SER A 58 0.18 -4.48 8.75
C SER A 58 -0.05 -5.64 7.79
N LYS A 59 0.74 -6.71 7.95
CA LYS A 59 0.50 -8.00 7.29
C LYS A 59 -0.56 -8.78 8.05
N VAL A 60 -1.58 -9.27 7.36
CA VAL A 60 -2.50 -10.25 7.96
C VAL A 60 -1.80 -11.61 8.02
N GLN A 61 -1.53 -12.11 9.24
CA GLN A 61 -0.83 -13.38 9.44
C GLN A 61 -1.66 -14.56 8.91
N GLY A 62 -0.98 -15.58 8.38
CA GLY A 62 -1.62 -16.78 7.82
C GLY A 62 -2.36 -16.59 6.48
N LYS A 63 -2.59 -15.35 6.02
CA LYS A 63 -3.26 -15.09 4.72
C LYS A 63 -2.28 -14.64 3.65
N ARG A 64 -2.17 -15.34 2.53
CA ARG A 64 -1.27 -14.95 1.43
C ARG A 64 -1.76 -13.65 0.75
N TYR A 65 -0.86 -12.69 0.57
CA TYR A 65 -1.10 -11.39 -0.10
C TYR A 65 -2.17 -10.48 0.50
N VAL A 66 -2.59 -10.75 1.75
CA VAL A 66 -3.54 -9.90 2.48
C VAL A 66 -2.80 -8.96 3.43
N TYR A 67 -3.17 -7.70 3.38
CA TYR A 67 -2.65 -6.62 4.22
C TYR A 67 -3.83 -5.84 4.82
N LYS A 68 -3.56 -5.06 5.85
CA LYS A 68 -4.58 -4.28 6.54
C LYS A 68 -4.08 -2.87 6.79
N PHE A 69 -4.82 -1.86 6.34
CA PHE A 69 -4.60 -0.47 6.76
C PHE A 69 -5.11 -0.26 8.18
N ASP A 70 -4.37 0.54 8.95
CA ASP A 70 -4.88 1.21 10.14
C ASP A 70 -5.24 2.64 9.74
N PHE A 71 -6.54 2.91 9.60
CA PHE A 71 -6.98 4.20 9.07
C PHE A 71 -6.75 5.34 10.05
N GLU A 72 -6.78 5.09 11.37
CA GLU A 72 -6.49 6.12 12.35
C GLU A 72 -5.03 6.57 12.26
N GLU A 73 -4.09 5.62 12.21
CA GLU A 73 -2.67 5.91 12.06
C GLU A 73 -2.34 6.46 10.66
N LEU A 74 -3.04 6.01 9.62
CA LEU A 74 -2.90 6.56 8.26
C LEU A 74 -3.31 8.04 8.21
N ILE A 75 -4.44 8.41 8.83
CA ILE A 75 -4.91 9.80 8.87
C ILE A 75 -3.88 10.68 9.60
N LYS A 76 -3.44 10.28 10.80
CA LYS A 76 -2.40 10.99 11.57
C LYS A 76 -1.10 11.15 10.76
N PHE A 77 -0.68 10.09 10.05
CA PHE A 77 0.50 10.15 9.20
C PHE A 77 0.33 11.14 8.04
N CYS A 78 -0.81 11.11 7.36
CA CYS A 78 -1.11 12.03 6.26
C CYS A 78 -1.06 13.49 6.72
N GLU A 79 -1.69 13.81 7.85
CA GLU A 79 -1.69 15.15 8.45
C GLU A 79 -0.26 15.63 8.76
N ALA A 80 0.54 14.79 9.42
CA ALA A 80 1.94 15.10 9.73
C ALA A 80 2.80 15.29 8.46
N THR A 81 2.56 14.50 7.41
CA THR A 81 3.29 14.66 6.13
C THR A 81 2.88 15.89 5.34
N ALA A 82 1.60 16.29 5.41
CA ALA A 82 1.12 17.50 4.72
C ALA A 82 1.71 18.77 5.35
N LEU A 83 1.81 18.82 6.68
CA LEU A 83 2.42 19.95 7.41
C LEU A 83 3.92 20.10 7.11
N ASN A 84 4.64 18.99 6.94
CA ASN A 84 6.06 19.02 6.62
C ASN A 84 6.37 19.43 5.17
N GLN A 85 5.39 19.34 4.25
CA GLN A 85 5.56 19.83 2.88
C GLN A 85 5.33 21.35 2.76
N SER A 86 4.64 21.98 3.71
CA SER A 86 4.44 23.44 3.75
C SER A 86 5.60 24.23 4.36
N SER A 87 6.54 23.57 5.05
CA SER A 87 7.71 24.24 5.67
C SER A 87 8.97 24.20 4.81
N GLY A 88 8.91 23.65 3.59
CA GLY A 88 10.01 23.62 2.64
C GLY A 88 10.03 24.83 1.70
N THR A 89 10.17 26.04 2.25
CA THR A 89 10.58 27.22 1.47
C THR A 89 11.92 27.69 2.02
N ILE A 90 13.00 27.36 1.30
CA ILE A 90 14.20 28.19 1.19
C ILE A 90 14.49 28.32 -0.30
#